data_AF-A0A7V0XFS8-F1
#
_entry.id   AF-A0A7V0XFS8-F1
#
_cell.length_a   1.000
_cell.length_b   1.000
_cell.length_c   1.000
_cell.angle_alpha   90.00
_cell.angle_beta   90.00
_cell.angle_gamma   90.00
#
_symmetry.space_group_name_H-M   'P 1'
#
loop_
_entity.id
_entity.type
_entity.pdbx_description
1 polymer ?
#
loop_
_entity_poly.entity_id
_entity_poly.type
_entity_poly.pdbx_seq_one_letter_code
_entity_poly.pdbx_strand_id
1 'polypeptide(L)'
;MGSVPRGVTLVAASDSTVLVSWNEPEAGTPDSYLVYFRRAGSEGYVPLVELTATEYEHDPQGMTGCYRIAALFGADLYYADEIPSTLPVATSGIVLAEVNASGNSGFGWDRTTGLGESYTMREATSAAHVDFFVTDFQLGYGGPTYALASPTYGPSDPSGEVPVAPWRLTRFTAALPGERAPLPAYDDRVYLPFRDVEAGFTGGCYTDDGHYAMVKVTAVNTLTGELRFDGWFQLVAGLRLIRH
;
A
#
# COMPACT_ATOMS: atom_id res chain seq x y z
N MET A 1 4.70 27.24 30.58
CA MET A 1 5.08 25.85 30.25
C MET A 1 4.30 25.47 29.01
N GLY A 2 4.97 24.86 28.03
CA GLY A 2 4.34 24.30 26.84
C GLY A 2 4.07 22.80 26.98
N SER A 3 3.33 22.23 26.03
CA SER A 3 3.18 20.78 25.84
C SER A 3 3.43 20.38 24.39
N VAL A 4 3.32 19.09 24.09
CA VAL A 4 3.59 18.51 22.77
C VAL A 4 2.42 18.76 21.79
N PRO A 5 2.67 18.85 20.48
CA PRO A 5 1.63 18.68 19.45
C PRO A 5 1.00 17.28 19.54
N ARG A 6 -0.22 17.12 19.03
CA ARG A 6 -0.98 15.85 19.11
C ARG A 6 -1.68 15.50 17.81
N GLY A 7 -2.04 14.24 17.63
CA GLY A 7 -2.87 13.78 16.52
C GLY A 7 -2.19 14.04 15.17
N VAL A 8 -0.89 13.76 15.09
CA VAL A 8 -0.14 13.92 13.85
C VAL A 8 -0.63 12.91 12.82
N THR A 9 -1.03 13.40 11.65
CA THR A 9 -1.56 12.59 10.56
C THR A 9 -0.87 12.91 9.23
N LEU A 10 -0.95 11.96 8.30
CA LEU A 10 -0.47 12.10 6.93
C LEU A 10 -1.62 11.82 5.97
N VAL A 11 -1.81 12.70 5.00
CA VAL A 11 -2.68 12.47 3.86
C VAL A 11 -1.95 12.82 2.57
N ALA A 12 -2.39 12.27 1.44
CA ALA A 12 -1.88 12.68 0.14
C ALA A 12 -2.36 14.09 -0.19
N ALA A 13 -1.43 15.03 -0.38
CA ALA A 13 -1.74 16.33 -0.99
C ALA A 13 -1.81 16.20 -2.53
N SER A 14 -0.97 15.32 -3.07
CA SER A 14 -1.01 14.82 -4.43
C SER A 14 -0.54 13.37 -4.46
N ASP A 15 -0.38 12.77 -5.65
CA ASP A 15 0.13 11.41 -5.74
C ASP A 15 1.60 11.26 -5.29
N SER A 16 2.34 12.36 -5.15
CA SER A 16 3.75 12.36 -4.75
C SER A 16 4.06 13.27 -3.56
N THR A 17 3.14 14.15 -3.16
CA THR A 17 3.31 15.09 -2.04
C THR A 17 2.44 14.71 -0.85
N VAL A 18 2.96 14.96 0.35
CA VAL A 18 2.36 14.57 1.62
C VAL A 18 1.93 15.82 2.36
N LEU A 19 0.65 15.91 2.74
CA LEU A 19 0.20 16.87 3.74
C LEU A 19 0.39 16.26 5.12
N VAL A 20 1.25 16.88 5.91
CA VAL A 20 1.45 16.56 7.32
C VAL A 20 0.60 17.55 8.12
N SER A 21 -0.26 17.06 9.01
CA SER A 21 -1.10 17.91 9.86
C SER A 21 -1.04 17.45 11.32
N TRP A 22 -1.23 18.38 12.25
CA TRP A 22 -1.27 18.10 13.68
C TRP A 22 -2.25 19.04 14.39
N ASN A 23 -2.56 18.76 15.64
CA ASN A 23 -3.31 19.64 16.52
C ASN A 23 -2.36 20.42 17.43
N GLU A 24 -2.80 21.61 17.84
CA GLU A 24 -2.09 22.42 18.81
C GLU A 24 -1.88 21.68 20.15
N PRO A 25 -0.81 22.03 20.90
CA PRO A 25 -0.59 21.57 22.25
C PRO A 25 -1.78 21.84 23.19
N GLU A 26 -2.03 20.96 24.17
CA GLU A 26 -3.06 21.20 25.21
C GLU A 26 -2.72 22.39 26.12
N ALA A 27 -1.43 22.65 26.34
CA ALA A 27 -0.95 23.71 27.21
C ALA A 27 0.00 24.66 26.48
N GLY A 28 -0.31 25.95 26.61
CA GLY A 28 0.46 27.04 26.04
C GLY A 28 0.23 27.24 24.54
N THR A 29 0.63 28.40 24.04
CA THR A 29 0.68 28.71 22.60
C THR A 29 2.14 28.70 22.17
N PRO A 30 2.56 27.81 21.25
CA PRO A 30 3.92 27.76 20.78
C PRO A 30 4.27 28.98 19.92
N ASP A 31 5.55 29.34 19.88
CA ASP A 31 6.06 30.39 18.99
C ASP A 31 6.05 29.91 17.53
N SER A 32 6.38 28.64 17.32
CA SER A 32 6.39 27.98 16.02
C SER A 32 6.36 26.45 16.18
N TYR A 33 6.24 25.75 15.05
CA TYR A 33 6.39 24.31 14.92
C TYR A 33 7.55 23.99 13.98
N LEU A 34 8.33 22.98 14.35
CA LEU A 34 9.39 22.44 13.50
C LEU A 34 8.96 21.07 12.97
N VAL A 35 9.01 20.91 11.64
CA VAL A 35 8.72 19.64 10.98
C VAL A 35 10.03 19.02 10.52
N TYR A 36 10.19 17.73 10.81
CA TYR A 36 11.35 16.95 10.45
C TYR A 36 10.95 15.73 9.63
N PHE A 37 11.85 15.30 8.75
CA PHE A 37 11.69 14.07 7.99
C PHE A 37 12.96 13.24 8.06
N ARG A 38 12.78 11.94 8.29
CA ARG A 38 13.83 10.94 8.20
C ARG A 38 13.48 9.98 7.07
N ARG A 39 14.25 10.09 5.98
CA ARG A 39 14.16 9.20 4.82
C ARG A 39 14.44 7.74 5.21
N ALA A 40 13.79 6.80 4.54
CA ALA A 40 14.10 5.37 4.60
C ALA A 40 15.60 5.10 4.44
N GLY A 41 16.19 4.30 5.34
CA GLY A 41 17.62 3.97 5.31
C GLY A 41 18.57 5.08 5.75
N SER A 42 18.07 6.21 6.25
CA SER A 42 18.89 7.28 6.85
C SER A 42 18.84 7.23 8.38
N GLU A 43 19.92 7.65 9.04
CA GLU A 43 20.03 7.58 10.50
C GLU A 43 19.37 8.76 11.23
N GLY A 44 19.27 9.93 10.58
CA GLY A 44 18.88 11.19 11.22
C GLY A 44 17.65 11.85 10.64
N TYR A 45 16.91 12.56 11.51
CA TYR A 45 15.86 13.49 11.11
C TYR A 45 16.48 14.80 10.61
N VAL A 46 16.04 15.26 9.45
CA VAL A 46 16.45 16.54 8.87
C VAL A 46 15.31 17.55 9.05
N PRO A 47 15.57 18.79 9.50
CA PRO A 47 14.55 19.82 9.57
C PRO A 47 14.11 20.19 8.15
N LEU A 48 12.80 20.24 7.94
CA LEU A 48 12.19 20.64 6.67
C LEU A 48 11.78 22.11 6.70
N VAL A 49 11.11 22.52 7.78
CA VAL A 49 10.52 23.85 7.91
C VAL A 49 10.28 24.22 9.37
N GLU A 50 10.26 25.52 9.63
CA GLU A 50 9.73 26.13 10.84
C GLU A 50 8.58 27.08 10.45
N LEU A 51 7.42 26.93 11.06
CA LEU A 51 6.20 27.67 10.68
C LEU A 51 5.21 27.78 11.85
N THR A 52 4.22 28.66 11.75
CA THR A 52 3.19 28.85 12.79
C THR A 52 1.89 28.12 12.50
N ALA A 53 1.71 27.61 11.28
CA ALA A 53 0.54 26.81 10.92
C ALA A 53 0.59 25.40 11.55
N THR A 54 -0.51 24.68 11.50
CA THR A 54 -0.61 23.29 12.00
C THR A 54 -0.61 22.25 10.89
N GLU A 55 -0.14 22.64 9.71
CA GLU A 55 -0.01 21.78 8.55
C GLU A 55 1.18 22.20 7.67
N TYR A 56 1.71 21.24 6.92
CA TYR A 56 2.80 21.42 5.99
C TYR A 56 2.72 20.42 4.83
N GLU A 57 2.77 20.93 3.59
CA GLU A 57 2.91 20.08 2.41
C GLU A 57 4.40 19.85 2.11
N HIS A 58 4.79 18.57 2.04
CA HIS A 58 6.15 18.14 1.75
C HIS A 58 6.21 17.32 0.46
N ASP A 59 7.12 17.68 -0.45
CA ASP A 59 7.53 16.82 -1.56
C ASP A 59 8.80 16.04 -1.16
N PRO A 60 8.69 14.74 -0.83
CA PRO A 60 9.83 13.91 -0.49
C PRO A 60 10.61 13.40 -1.71
N GLN A 61 10.31 13.90 -2.92
CA GLN A 61 11.03 13.58 -4.17
C GLN A 61 11.08 12.08 -4.47
N GLY A 62 9.94 11.42 -4.29
CA GLY A 62 9.79 9.97 -4.49
C GLY A 62 10.36 9.11 -3.36
N MET A 63 10.85 9.71 -2.28
CA MET A 63 11.33 8.98 -1.10
C MET A 63 10.23 8.76 -0.07
N THR A 64 10.36 7.69 0.70
CA THR A 64 9.51 7.38 1.85
C THR A 64 10.29 7.63 3.14
N GLY A 65 9.59 7.73 4.27
CA GLY A 65 10.20 7.97 5.56
C GLY A 65 9.21 8.32 6.65
N CYS A 66 9.76 8.72 7.80
CA CYS A 66 9.01 9.07 9.00
C CYS A 66 9.02 10.58 9.25
N TYR A 67 7.94 11.10 9.82
CA TYR A 67 7.84 12.51 10.21
C TYR A 67 7.91 12.67 11.73
N ARG A 68 8.46 13.81 12.16
CA ARG A 68 8.41 14.28 13.55
C ARG A 68 8.06 15.76 13.56
N ILE A 69 7.22 16.13 14.51
CA ILE A 69 6.76 17.52 14.68
C ILE A 69 7.12 17.91 16.10
N ALA A 70 7.65 19.11 16.28
CA ALA A 70 7.91 19.69 17.59
C ALA A 70 7.25 21.07 17.70
N ALA A 71 6.71 21.39 18.87
CA ALA A 71 6.31 22.74 19.23
C ALA A 71 7.50 23.45 19.91
N LEU A 72 7.78 24.68 19.49
CA LEU A 72 8.82 25.55 20.07
C LEU A 72 8.19 26.55 21.05
N PHE A 73 8.74 26.61 22.26
CA PHE A 73 8.38 27.59 23.30
C PHE A 73 9.66 28.27 23.81
N GLY A 74 9.96 29.47 23.33
CA GLY A 74 11.22 30.14 23.56
C GLY A 74 12.39 29.34 22.98
N ALA A 75 13.16 28.68 23.84
CA ALA A 75 14.27 27.82 23.44
C ALA A 75 13.97 26.31 23.62
N ASP A 76 12.80 25.97 24.17
CA ASP A 76 12.44 24.60 24.50
C ASP A 76 11.62 23.95 23.39
N LEU A 77 11.97 22.71 23.04
CA LEU A 77 11.27 21.90 22.04
C LEU A 77 10.49 20.77 22.71
N TYR A 78 9.22 20.64 22.29
CA TYR A 78 8.31 19.58 22.74
C TYR A 78 7.87 18.75 21.53
N TYR A 79 8.39 17.53 21.40
CA TYR A 79 8.11 16.64 20.28
C TYR A 79 6.79 15.90 20.47
N ALA A 80 5.99 15.79 19.40
CA ALA A 80 4.84 14.92 19.36
C ALA A 80 5.25 13.45 19.59
N ASP A 81 4.38 12.69 20.23
CA ASP A 81 4.60 11.25 20.48
C ASP A 81 4.38 10.42 19.21
N GLU A 82 3.49 10.87 18.33
CA GLU A 82 3.19 10.20 17.07
C GLU A 82 4.32 10.40 16.05
N ILE A 83 4.75 9.29 15.45
CA ILE A 83 5.78 9.26 14.39
C ILE A 83 5.18 8.59 13.15
N PRO A 84 4.28 9.28 12.43
CA PRO A 84 3.65 8.67 11.27
C PRO A 84 4.65 8.51 10.12
N SER A 85 4.33 7.58 9.21
CA SER A 85 5.27 7.09 8.20
C SER A 85 4.62 6.95 6.83
N THR A 86 5.41 7.22 5.79
CA THR A 86 5.11 6.89 4.39
C THR A 86 5.87 5.65 3.92
N LEU A 87 6.63 4.98 4.81
CA LEU A 87 7.21 3.67 4.49
C LEU A 87 6.08 2.69 4.19
N PRO A 88 6.13 1.97 3.05
CA PRO A 88 5.13 0.96 2.78
C PRO A 88 5.29 -0.22 3.74
N VAL A 89 4.18 -0.85 4.07
CA VAL A 89 4.16 -2.02 4.94
C VAL A 89 4.40 -3.26 4.10
N ALA A 90 5.48 -3.99 4.41
CA ALA A 90 5.86 -5.20 3.70
C ALA A 90 5.15 -6.43 4.30
N THR A 91 4.68 -7.32 3.42
CA THR A 91 4.18 -8.66 3.75
C THR A 91 4.85 -9.65 2.81
N SER A 92 5.62 -10.60 3.33
CA SER A 92 6.48 -11.48 2.53
C SER A 92 6.10 -12.95 2.61
N GLY A 93 6.44 -13.70 1.57
CA GLY A 93 6.29 -15.15 1.54
C GLY A 93 4.84 -15.65 1.49
N ILE A 94 3.92 -14.84 0.96
CA ILE A 94 2.51 -15.24 0.81
C ILE A 94 2.41 -16.31 -0.27
N VAL A 95 1.59 -17.33 -0.01
CA VAL A 95 1.25 -18.40 -0.96
C VAL A 95 -0.24 -18.30 -1.25
N LEU A 96 -0.59 -18.20 -2.53
CA LEU A 96 -1.97 -18.28 -3.00
C LEU A 96 -2.12 -19.48 -3.91
N ALA A 97 -3.26 -20.14 -3.79
CA ALA A 97 -3.71 -21.13 -4.75
C ALA A 97 -4.33 -20.43 -5.96
N GLU A 98 -4.20 -21.03 -7.12
CA GLU A 98 -5.09 -20.82 -8.26
C GLU A 98 -6.55 -21.12 -7.80
N VAL A 99 -7.55 -20.44 -8.36
CA VAL A 99 -8.93 -20.48 -7.85
C VAL A 99 -9.58 -21.87 -7.91
N ASN A 100 -9.21 -22.70 -8.89
CA ASN A 100 -9.59 -24.11 -8.96
C ASN A 100 -8.73 -25.04 -8.07
N ALA A 101 -7.54 -24.62 -7.65
CA ALA A 101 -6.67 -25.40 -6.76
C ALA A 101 -7.12 -25.38 -5.29
N SER A 102 -6.48 -26.22 -4.47
CA SER A 102 -6.75 -26.30 -3.03
C SER A 102 -6.00 -25.20 -2.29
N GLY A 103 -6.74 -24.33 -1.60
CA GLY A 103 -6.18 -23.28 -0.75
C GLY A 103 -6.90 -21.95 -0.94
N ASN A 104 -6.37 -20.92 -0.30
CA ASN A 104 -6.86 -19.55 -0.48
C ASN A 104 -6.31 -18.97 -1.77
N SER A 105 -7.19 -18.45 -2.63
CA SER A 105 -6.81 -17.84 -3.89
C SER A 105 -6.84 -16.32 -3.90
N GLY A 106 -7.50 -15.71 -2.91
CA GLY A 106 -7.59 -14.27 -2.72
C GLY A 106 -6.57 -13.76 -1.72
N PHE A 107 -6.20 -12.49 -1.86
CA PHE A 107 -5.35 -11.76 -0.94
C PHE A 107 -5.84 -10.34 -0.74
N GLY A 108 -5.66 -9.80 0.46
CA GLY A 108 -6.02 -8.43 0.80
C GLY A 108 -5.12 -7.83 1.85
N TRP A 109 -5.01 -6.49 1.83
CA TRP A 109 -4.31 -5.72 2.86
C TRP A 109 -5.29 -5.15 3.89
N ASP A 110 -4.94 -5.20 5.16
CA ASP A 110 -5.64 -4.48 6.21
C ASP A 110 -5.31 -2.97 6.13
N ARG A 111 -6.33 -2.12 6.10
CA ARG A 111 -6.15 -0.67 5.92
C ARG A 111 -5.63 0.05 7.17
N THR A 112 -5.64 -0.62 8.32
CA THR A 112 -5.15 -0.05 9.59
C THR A 112 -3.67 -0.34 9.79
N THR A 113 -3.27 -1.57 9.50
CA THR A 113 -1.93 -2.10 9.78
C THR A 113 -1.06 -2.20 8.53
N GLY A 114 -1.67 -2.27 7.34
CA GLY A 114 -1.00 -2.48 6.06
C GLY A 114 -0.53 -3.91 5.82
N LEU A 115 -0.77 -4.83 6.77
CA LEU A 115 -0.40 -6.23 6.65
C LEU A 115 -1.35 -6.98 5.72
N GLY A 116 -0.80 -7.89 4.94
CA GLY A 116 -1.54 -8.71 3.99
C GLY A 116 -1.91 -10.09 4.52
N GLU A 117 -3.08 -10.59 4.13
CA GLU A 117 -3.57 -11.92 4.46
C GLU A 117 -4.21 -12.61 3.24
N SER A 118 -4.26 -13.95 3.27
CA SER A 118 -4.93 -14.75 2.25
C SER A 118 -6.37 -15.07 2.65
N TYR A 119 -7.27 -15.10 1.67
CA TYR A 119 -8.69 -15.42 1.83
C TYR A 119 -9.17 -16.34 0.71
N THR A 120 -10.26 -17.07 0.96
CA THR A 120 -10.91 -17.85 -0.09
C THR A 120 -11.69 -16.92 -1.03
N MET A 121 -11.68 -17.21 -2.34
CA MET A 121 -12.59 -16.55 -3.30
C MET A 121 -13.95 -17.24 -3.39
N ARG A 122 -14.14 -18.39 -2.73
CA ARG A 122 -15.36 -19.21 -2.83
C ARG A 122 -16.48 -18.75 -1.90
N GLU A 123 -16.22 -17.75 -1.05
CA GLU A 123 -17.17 -17.25 -0.07
C GLU A 123 -17.44 -15.76 -0.29
N ALA A 124 -18.72 -15.39 -0.38
CA ALA A 124 -19.12 -14.00 -0.59
C ALA A 124 -18.71 -13.07 0.58
N THR A 125 -18.53 -13.62 1.78
CA THR A 125 -18.05 -12.90 2.98
C THR A 125 -16.62 -12.40 2.83
N SER A 126 -15.80 -13.04 1.99
CA SER A 126 -14.43 -12.61 1.71
C SER A 126 -14.36 -11.40 0.79
N ALA A 127 -15.44 -11.04 0.10
CA ALA A 127 -15.44 -9.95 -0.89
C ALA A 127 -15.00 -8.60 -0.34
N ALA A 128 -15.30 -8.32 0.93
CA ALA A 128 -14.89 -7.09 1.60
C ALA A 128 -13.40 -7.05 1.96
N HIS A 129 -12.67 -8.17 1.84
CA HIS A 129 -11.28 -8.29 2.26
C HIS A 129 -10.32 -8.46 1.09
N VAL A 130 -10.75 -9.12 0.02
CA VAL A 130 -9.86 -9.46 -1.10
C VAL A 130 -9.62 -8.24 -2.00
N ASP A 131 -8.36 -7.88 -2.15
CA ASP A 131 -7.90 -6.88 -3.13
C ASP A 131 -7.52 -7.54 -4.46
N PHE A 132 -7.01 -8.77 -4.48
CA PHE A 132 -6.77 -9.51 -5.72
C PHE A 132 -6.80 -11.03 -5.53
N PHE A 133 -6.91 -11.77 -6.64
CA PHE A 133 -6.84 -13.22 -6.61
C PHE A 133 -5.97 -13.78 -7.73
N VAL A 134 -5.61 -15.07 -7.59
CA VAL A 134 -4.83 -15.83 -8.58
C VAL A 134 -5.75 -16.73 -9.39
N THR A 135 -5.59 -16.70 -10.71
CA THR A 135 -6.30 -17.56 -11.66
C THR A 135 -5.43 -17.78 -12.90
N ASP A 136 -5.66 -18.86 -13.64
CA ASP A 136 -5.13 -19.05 -14.99
C ASP A 136 -6.19 -18.79 -16.10
N PHE A 137 -7.39 -18.39 -15.70
CA PHE A 137 -8.59 -18.22 -16.53
C PHE A 137 -8.92 -19.45 -17.39
N GLN A 138 -8.65 -20.65 -16.88
CA GLN A 138 -8.99 -21.92 -17.51
C GLN A 138 -9.77 -22.80 -16.53
N LEU A 139 -10.29 -23.92 -17.03
CA LEU A 139 -10.90 -24.92 -16.17
C LEU A 139 -9.80 -25.78 -15.53
N GLY A 140 -9.74 -25.81 -14.20
CA GLY A 140 -8.65 -26.46 -13.47
C GLY A 140 -7.51 -25.48 -13.21
N TYR A 141 -6.35 -25.98 -12.79
CA TYR A 141 -5.21 -25.13 -12.38
C TYR A 141 -3.93 -25.39 -13.22
N GLY A 142 -4.07 -26.14 -14.32
CA GLY A 142 -2.94 -26.59 -15.15
C GLY A 142 -2.59 -25.63 -16.29
N GLY A 143 -3.16 -24.42 -16.30
CA GLY A 143 -3.00 -23.46 -17.36
C GLY A 143 -1.54 -23.03 -17.56
N PRO A 144 -1.16 -22.64 -18.79
CA PRO A 144 0.22 -22.28 -19.12
C PRO A 144 0.65 -20.93 -18.55
N THR A 145 -0.29 -20.12 -18.05
CA THR A 145 -0.03 -18.74 -17.61
C THR A 145 -0.97 -18.41 -16.46
N TYR A 146 -0.39 -17.87 -15.39
CA TYR A 146 -1.15 -17.42 -14.21
C TYR A 146 -1.30 -15.92 -14.28
N ALA A 147 -2.35 -15.40 -13.66
CA ALA A 147 -2.62 -13.98 -13.57
C ALA A 147 -2.87 -13.56 -12.13
N LEU A 148 -2.47 -12.33 -11.82
CA LEU A 148 -3.06 -11.56 -10.73
C LEU A 148 -4.26 -10.82 -11.31
N ALA A 149 -5.44 -11.05 -10.73
CA ALA A 149 -6.69 -10.56 -11.27
C ALA A 149 -7.49 -9.76 -10.24
N SER A 150 -8.20 -8.76 -10.74
CA SER A 150 -9.19 -7.99 -9.99
C SER A 150 -10.30 -8.92 -9.52
N PRO A 151 -10.68 -8.92 -8.23
CA PRO A 151 -11.74 -9.78 -7.70
C PRO A 151 -13.08 -9.65 -8.45
N THR A 152 -13.34 -8.51 -9.08
CA THR A 152 -14.48 -8.30 -9.99
C THR A 152 -14.56 -9.30 -11.17
N TYR A 153 -13.44 -9.89 -11.58
CA TYR A 153 -13.39 -10.91 -12.65
C TYR A 153 -13.69 -12.32 -12.14
N GLY A 154 -13.67 -12.53 -10.81
CA GLY A 154 -13.87 -13.83 -10.20
C GLY A 154 -15.20 -14.50 -10.62
N PRO A 155 -16.37 -13.84 -10.56
CA PRO A 155 -17.63 -14.46 -10.96
C PRO A 155 -17.72 -14.88 -12.44
N SER A 156 -16.85 -14.34 -13.31
CA SER A 156 -16.74 -14.72 -14.73
C SER A 156 -15.63 -15.74 -14.98
N ASP A 157 -14.90 -16.15 -13.95
CA ASP A 157 -13.84 -17.14 -14.05
C ASP A 157 -14.41 -18.52 -14.45
N PRO A 158 -13.76 -19.26 -15.37
CA PRO A 158 -14.25 -20.55 -15.84
C PRO A 158 -14.42 -21.63 -14.76
N SER A 159 -13.83 -21.45 -13.58
CA SER A 159 -14.07 -22.33 -12.43
C SER A 159 -15.54 -22.43 -12.06
N GLY A 160 -16.30 -21.33 -12.17
CA GLY A 160 -17.66 -21.22 -11.66
C GLY A 160 -17.76 -21.27 -10.12
N GLU A 161 -16.63 -21.21 -9.41
CA GLU A 161 -16.55 -21.38 -7.95
C GLU A 161 -16.66 -20.06 -7.19
N VAL A 162 -16.45 -18.93 -7.87
CA VAL A 162 -16.52 -17.59 -7.25
C VAL A 162 -17.96 -17.08 -7.29
N PRO A 163 -18.59 -16.81 -6.13
CA PRO A 163 -19.95 -16.31 -6.09
C PRO A 163 -20.05 -14.85 -6.55
N VAL A 164 -21.24 -14.46 -7.03
CA VAL A 164 -21.57 -13.04 -7.26
C VAL A 164 -21.65 -12.32 -5.91
N ALA A 165 -20.76 -11.35 -5.69
CA ALA A 165 -20.65 -10.57 -4.46
C ALA A 165 -20.06 -9.17 -4.80
N PRO A 166 -20.07 -8.18 -3.88
CA PRO A 166 -19.47 -6.87 -4.11
C PRO A 166 -17.94 -6.94 -3.99
N TRP A 167 -17.31 -7.62 -4.95
CA TRP A 167 -15.87 -7.78 -5.04
C TRP A 167 -15.18 -6.45 -5.37
N ARG A 168 -14.06 -6.17 -4.70
CA ARG A 168 -13.26 -4.94 -4.90
C ARG A 168 -12.65 -4.90 -6.30
N LEU A 169 -12.50 -3.70 -6.85
CA LEU A 169 -11.85 -3.45 -8.13
C LEU A 169 -10.40 -2.96 -7.94
N THR A 170 -9.45 -3.90 -7.88
CA THR A 170 -8.02 -3.58 -7.96
C THR A 170 -7.51 -3.70 -9.38
N ARG A 171 -6.54 -2.88 -9.75
CA ARG A 171 -5.88 -2.91 -11.06
C ARG A 171 -4.36 -2.95 -10.93
N PHE A 172 -3.67 -3.33 -11.99
CA PHE A 172 -2.24 -3.62 -11.99
C PHE A 172 -1.51 -3.00 -13.17
N THR A 173 -0.29 -2.53 -12.92
CA THR A 173 0.62 -2.05 -13.97
C THR A 173 1.17 -3.20 -14.80
N ALA A 174 1.79 -2.89 -15.93
CA ALA A 174 2.75 -3.82 -16.54
C ALA A 174 3.96 -4.07 -15.58
N ALA A 175 4.82 -5.02 -15.94
CA ALA A 175 6.04 -5.28 -15.19
C ALA A 175 6.90 -4.02 -15.06
N LEU A 176 7.32 -3.74 -13.84
CA LEU A 176 8.23 -2.66 -13.48
C LEU A 176 9.69 -3.15 -13.63
N PRO A 177 10.64 -2.23 -13.86
CA PRO A 177 12.06 -2.60 -14.01
C PRO A 177 12.69 -3.13 -12.70
N GLY A 178 11.98 -3.05 -11.57
CA GLY A 178 12.37 -3.67 -10.31
C GLY A 178 11.59 -3.13 -9.11
N GLU A 179 11.87 -3.71 -7.94
CA GLU A 179 11.20 -3.44 -6.66
C GLU A 179 11.37 -2.00 -6.13
N ARG A 180 12.38 -1.28 -6.64
CA ARG A 180 12.64 0.14 -6.28
C ARG A 180 12.15 1.14 -7.32
N ALA A 181 11.53 0.66 -8.39
CA ALA A 181 10.97 1.52 -9.42
C ALA A 181 9.83 2.37 -8.84
N PRO A 182 9.70 3.64 -9.24
CA PRO A 182 8.52 4.41 -8.90
C PRO A 182 7.28 3.76 -9.52
N LEU A 183 6.17 3.80 -8.81
CA LEU A 183 4.89 3.40 -9.40
C LEU A 183 4.45 4.47 -10.42
N PRO A 184 3.85 4.11 -11.56
CA PRO A 184 3.19 5.04 -12.47
C PRO A 184 1.98 5.74 -11.81
N ALA A 185 1.64 6.94 -12.25
CA ALA A 185 0.42 7.61 -11.79
C ALA A 185 -0.79 6.79 -12.25
N TYR A 186 -1.87 6.81 -11.47
CA TYR A 186 -3.08 6.10 -11.85
C TYR A 186 -3.63 6.61 -13.18
N ASP A 187 -3.84 5.68 -14.10
CA ASP A 187 -4.49 5.87 -15.39
C ASP A 187 -5.05 4.49 -15.81
N ASP A 188 -6.31 4.44 -16.25
CA ASP A 188 -6.99 3.19 -16.63
C ASP A 188 -6.37 2.46 -17.83
N ARG A 189 -5.44 3.09 -18.56
CA ARG A 189 -4.66 2.45 -19.64
C ARG A 189 -3.36 1.85 -19.12
N VAL A 190 -2.88 2.31 -17.97
CA VAL A 190 -1.66 1.82 -17.31
C VAL A 190 -2.00 0.70 -16.33
N TYR A 191 -3.02 0.93 -15.51
CA TYR A 191 -3.54 0.00 -14.52
C TYR A 191 -4.69 -0.80 -15.13
N LEU A 192 -4.46 -2.07 -15.44
CA LEU A 192 -5.46 -2.96 -16.03
C LEU A 192 -6.02 -3.94 -14.99
N PRO A 193 -7.25 -4.46 -15.17
CA PRO A 193 -7.90 -5.30 -14.17
C PRO A 193 -7.25 -6.67 -13.96
N PHE A 194 -6.32 -7.10 -14.82
CA PHE A 194 -5.51 -8.29 -14.56
C PHE A 194 -4.16 -8.18 -15.27
N ARG A 195 -3.21 -9.00 -14.81
CA ARG A 195 -1.90 -9.17 -15.44
C ARG A 195 -1.48 -10.61 -15.37
N ASP A 196 -1.04 -11.12 -16.51
CA ASP A 196 -0.27 -12.35 -16.58
C ASP A 196 1.04 -12.16 -15.83
N VAL A 197 1.43 -13.17 -15.08
CA VAL A 197 2.61 -13.14 -14.22
C VAL A 197 3.42 -14.42 -14.33
N GLU A 198 4.70 -14.26 -14.09
CA GLU A 198 5.70 -15.32 -13.97
C GLU A 198 6.61 -15.04 -12.77
N ALA A 199 7.45 -16.01 -12.41
CA ALA A 199 8.44 -15.79 -11.37
C ALA A 199 9.38 -14.64 -11.75
N GLY A 200 9.52 -13.65 -10.86
CA GLY A 200 10.28 -12.42 -11.10
C GLY A 200 9.43 -11.22 -11.51
N PHE A 201 8.14 -11.41 -11.83
CA PHE A 201 7.23 -10.29 -12.10
C PHE A 201 7.20 -9.33 -10.90
N THR A 202 7.38 -8.04 -11.15
CA THR A 202 7.17 -6.97 -10.17
C THR A 202 6.21 -5.97 -10.75
N GLY A 203 5.10 -5.66 -10.08
CA GLY A 203 4.05 -4.78 -10.59
C GLY A 203 3.46 -3.91 -9.50
N GLY A 204 2.95 -2.74 -9.89
CA GLY A 204 2.16 -1.89 -9.03
C GLY A 204 0.70 -2.31 -9.01
N CYS A 205 0.04 -2.15 -7.87
CA CYS A 205 -1.40 -2.28 -7.72
C CYS A 205 -2.02 -0.93 -7.37
N TYR A 206 -3.25 -0.71 -7.80
CA TYR A 206 -4.10 0.38 -7.36
C TYR A 206 -5.42 -0.20 -6.89
N THR A 207 -5.70 -0.08 -5.59
CA THR A 207 -6.87 -0.69 -4.95
C THR A 207 -8.14 0.12 -5.21
N ASP A 208 -9.30 -0.51 -5.01
CA ASP A 208 -10.61 0.10 -5.21
C ASP A 208 -10.84 1.38 -4.38
N ASP A 209 -10.22 1.42 -3.20
CA ASP A 209 -10.25 2.54 -2.26
C ASP A 209 -9.05 3.50 -2.40
N GLY A 210 -8.31 3.40 -3.51
CA GLY A 210 -7.34 4.42 -3.92
C GLY A 210 -5.97 4.32 -3.28
N HIS A 211 -5.59 3.17 -2.72
CA HIS A 211 -4.23 2.94 -2.25
C HIS A 211 -3.33 2.43 -3.37
N TYR A 212 -2.06 2.82 -3.31
CA TYR A 212 -1.02 2.22 -4.11
C TYR A 212 -0.35 1.07 -3.37
N ALA A 213 0.02 0.03 -4.11
CA ALA A 213 0.80 -1.07 -3.59
C ALA A 213 1.76 -1.61 -4.65
N MET A 214 2.62 -2.53 -4.26
CA MET A 214 3.48 -3.30 -5.16
C MET A 214 3.42 -4.77 -4.79
N VAL A 215 3.52 -5.63 -5.79
CA VAL A 215 3.66 -7.07 -5.65
C VAL A 215 4.86 -7.55 -6.44
N LYS A 216 5.56 -8.56 -5.90
CA LYS A 216 6.66 -9.25 -6.55
C LYS A 216 6.42 -10.75 -6.48
N VAL A 217 6.15 -11.36 -7.62
CA VAL A 217 5.96 -12.81 -7.72
C VAL A 217 7.32 -13.48 -7.63
N THR A 218 7.49 -14.36 -6.66
CA THR A 218 8.75 -15.05 -6.37
C THR A 218 8.77 -16.47 -6.92
N ALA A 219 7.60 -17.11 -7.07
CA ALA A 219 7.47 -18.41 -7.69
C ALA A 219 6.06 -18.62 -8.27
N VAL A 220 5.99 -19.42 -9.34
CA VAL A 220 4.74 -19.97 -9.89
C VAL A 220 4.95 -21.46 -10.08
N ASN A 221 4.05 -22.28 -9.53
CA ASN A 221 4.08 -23.73 -9.63
C ASN A 221 2.77 -24.24 -10.22
N THR A 222 2.78 -24.48 -11.52
CA THR A 222 1.63 -24.99 -12.28
C THR A 222 1.33 -26.46 -11.99
N LEU A 223 2.25 -27.20 -11.36
CA LEU A 223 1.99 -28.58 -10.94
C LEU A 223 1.12 -28.64 -9.67
N THR A 224 1.32 -27.68 -8.76
CA THR A 224 0.58 -27.62 -7.48
C THR A 224 -0.55 -26.61 -7.48
N GLY A 225 -0.62 -25.72 -8.47
CA GLY A 225 -1.62 -24.68 -8.46
C GLY A 225 -1.21 -23.44 -7.65
N GLU A 226 0.07 -23.23 -7.35
CA GLU A 226 0.48 -22.23 -6.34
C GLU A 226 1.29 -21.07 -6.92
N LEU A 227 1.02 -19.87 -6.43
CA LEU A 227 1.81 -18.66 -6.68
C LEU A 227 2.34 -18.13 -5.35
N ARG A 228 3.63 -17.75 -5.31
CA ARG A 228 4.27 -17.11 -4.17
C ARG A 228 4.64 -15.68 -4.49
N PHE A 229 4.45 -14.77 -3.55
CA PHE A 229 4.81 -13.36 -3.76
C PHE A 229 5.11 -12.62 -2.45
N ASP A 230 5.76 -11.47 -2.61
CA ASP A 230 5.93 -10.43 -1.59
C ASP A 230 5.13 -9.20 -1.98
N GLY A 231 4.56 -8.49 -1.01
CA GLY A 231 3.74 -7.30 -1.22
C GLY A 231 4.17 -6.12 -0.35
N TRP A 232 3.97 -4.90 -0.85
CA TRP A 232 4.24 -3.65 -0.15
C TRP A 232 3.03 -2.73 -0.30
N PHE A 233 2.46 -2.28 0.82
CA PHE A 233 1.24 -1.47 0.83
C PHE A 233 1.50 -0.05 1.30
N GLN A 234 1.07 0.96 0.53
CA GLN A 234 1.10 2.35 0.98
C GLN A 234 -0.17 2.66 1.79
N LEU A 235 0.00 2.84 3.10
CA LEU A 235 -1.09 3.14 4.03
C LEU A 235 -1.75 4.52 3.79
N VAL A 236 -1.03 5.47 3.20
CA VAL A 236 -1.61 6.77 2.85
C VAL A 236 -2.33 6.66 1.50
N ALA A 237 -3.66 6.63 1.51
CA ALA A 237 -4.47 6.59 0.29
C ALA A 237 -4.12 7.76 -0.65
N GLY A 238 -4.07 7.49 -1.95
CA GLY A 238 -3.70 8.44 -2.99
C GLY A 238 -2.19 8.66 -3.14
N LEU A 239 -1.37 8.27 -2.16
CA LEU A 239 0.08 8.46 -2.20
C LEU A 239 0.77 7.29 -2.91
N ARG A 240 1.65 7.60 -3.87
CA ARG A 240 2.28 6.62 -4.77
C ARG A 240 3.68 6.18 -4.34
N LEU A 241 4.14 6.65 -3.19
CA LEU A 241 5.49 6.40 -2.70
C LEU A 241 5.61 4.95 -2.22
N ILE A 242 6.53 4.18 -2.80
CA ILE A 242 6.67 2.73 -2.53
C ILE A 242 8.12 2.30 -2.22
N ARG A 243 9.07 3.23 -2.25
CA ARG A 243 10.47 2.91 -1.95
C ARG A 243 10.59 2.44 -0.51
N HIS A 244 11.46 1.48 -0.27
CA HIS A 244 11.73 0.88 1.04
C HIS A 244 13.19 0.43 1.12
#